data_AF-A0A1G6Z5X8-F1
#
_entry.id   AF-A0A1G6Z5X8-F1
#
_cell.length_a   1.000
_cell.length_b   1.000
_cell.length_c   1.000
_cell.angle_alpha   90.00
_cell.angle_beta   90.00
_cell.angle_gamma   90.00
#
_symmetry.space_group_name_H-M   'P 1'
#
loop_
_entity.id
_entity.type
_entity.pdbx_description
1 polymer ?
#
loop_
_entity_poly.entity_id
_entity_poly.type
_entity_poly.pdbx_seq_one_letter_code
_entity_poly.pdbx_strand_id
1 'polypeptide(L)' 'MVAPEEIYEAIRQVVGASISITEEETLPLIARRLGFSRVTDEMRQQLSEAVGKTIQARILTFEGVNLKQAGPGI' A
#
# COMPACT_ATOMS: atom_id res chain seq x y z
N MET A 1 -8.13 -14.22 6.92
CA MET A 1 -8.55 -13.12 6.02
C MET A 1 -8.26 -11.84 6.79
N VAL A 2 -7.47 -10.92 6.24
CA VAL A 2 -7.11 -9.68 6.94
C VAL A 2 -8.25 -8.67 6.78
N ALA A 3 -8.58 -7.93 7.83
CA ALA A 3 -9.59 -6.90 7.73
C ALA A 3 -9.15 -5.77 6.79
N PRO A 4 -10.06 -5.17 6.00
CA PRO A 4 -9.70 -4.09 5.07
C PRO A 4 -9.05 -2.90 5.81
N GLU A 5 -9.51 -2.56 7.01
CA GLU A 5 -8.92 -1.52 7.85
C GLU A 5 -7.45 -1.80 8.19
N GLU A 6 -7.10 -3.05 8.51
CA GLU A 6 -5.72 -3.44 8.78
C GLU A 6 -4.84 -3.33 7.52
N ILE A 7 -5.39 -3.69 6.36
CA ILE A 7 -4.69 -3.53 5.07
C ILE A 7 -4.42 -2.05 4.81
N TYR A 8 -5.41 -1.16 5.02
CA TYR A 8 -5.24 0.27 4.83
C TYR A 8 -4.21 0.88 5.77
N GLU A 9 -4.22 0.51 7.05
CA GLU A 9 -3.23 0.97 8.01
C GLU A 9 -1.82 0.46 7.65
N ALA A 10 -1.70 -0.79 7.20
CA ALA A 10 -0.42 -1.31 6.73
C ALA A 10 0.09 -0.56 5.49
N ILE A 11 -0.77 -0.27 4.52
CA ILE A 11 -0.44 0.54 3.33
C ILE A 11 0.09 1.91 3.75
N ARG A 12 -0.64 2.64 4.61
CA ARG A 12 -0.26 3.98 5.05
C ARG A 12 1.09 3.98 5.75
N GLN A 13 1.35 2.99 6.58
CA GLN A 13 2.60 2.92 7.34
C GLN A 13 3.80 2.51 6.48
N VAL A 14 3.62 1.65 5.48
CA VAL A 14 4.70 1.28 4.52
C VAL A 14 5.07 2.46 3.63
N VAL A 15 4.07 3.10 3.03
CA VAL A 15 4.30 4.23 2.13
C VAL A 15 4.80 5.46 2.89
N GLY A 16 4.25 5.73 4.07
CA GLY A 16 4.67 6.87 4.91
C GLY A 16 6.09 6.74 5.48
N ALA A 17 6.62 5.52 5.60
CA ALA A 17 7.99 5.27 6.04
C ALA A 17 9.03 5.37 4.90
N SER A 18 8.58 5.56 3.65
CA SER A 18 9.43 5.50 2.46
C SER A 18 9.45 6.85 1.73
N ILE A 19 10.63 7.33 1.35
CA ILE A 19 10.79 8.59 0.60
C ILE A 19 10.37 8.40 -0.88
N SER A 20 10.72 7.23 -1.44
CA SER A 20 10.33 6.79 -2.78
C SER A 20 10.15 5.28 -2.73
N ILE A 21 8.97 4.79 -3.11
CA ILE A 21 8.66 3.36 -3.17
C ILE A 21 7.68 3.10 -4.30
N THR A 22 7.90 2.05 -5.09
CA THR A 22 6.97 1.65 -6.15
C THR A 22 5.85 0.76 -5.61
N GLU A 23 4.76 0.59 -6.37
CA GLU A 23 3.69 -0.35 -6.00
C GLU A 23 4.22 -1.77 -5.84
N GLU A 24 5.05 -2.25 -6.77
CA GLU A 24 5.62 -3.59 -6.74
C GLU A 24 6.49 -3.87 -5.51
N GLU A 25 7.23 -2.85 -5.03
CA GLU A 25 8.00 -2.92 -3.80
C GLU A 25 7.12 -2.83 -2.54
N THR A 26 5.98 -2.15 -2.65
CA THR A 26 5.04 -1.92 -1.55
C THR A 26 4.28 -3.20 -1.16
N LEU A 27 3.87 -4.02 -2.14
CA LEU A 27 3.11 -5.27 -1.87
C LEU A 27 3.81 -6.25 -0.90
N PRO A 28 5.08 -6.64 -1.10
CA PRO A 28 5.76 -7.55 -0.17
C PRO A 28 5.99 -6.92 1.21
N LEU A 29 6.16 -5.60 1.30
CA LEU A 29 6.32 -4.91 2.58
C LEU A 29 5.01 -4.87 3.37
N ILE A 30 3.87 -4.60 2.71
CA ILE A 30 2.55 -4.69 3.34
C ILE A 30 2.30 -6.10 3.85
N ALA A 31 2.54 -7.12 3.02
CA ALA A 31 2.34 -8.51 3.41
C ALA A 31 3.18 -8.91 4.63
N ARG A 32 4.47 -8.53 4.67
CA ARG A 32 5.34 -8.77 5.84
C ARG A 32 4.81 -8.08 7.09
N ARG A 33 4.27 -6.86 6.95
CA ARG A 33 3.69 -6.10 8.06
C ARG A 33 2.42 -6.74 8.62
N LEU A 34 1.63 -7.37 7.76
CA LEU A 34 0.45 -8.14 8.12
C LEU A 34 0.78 -9.56 8.65
N GLY A 35 2.06 -9.88 8.84
CA GLY A 35 2.52 -11.17 9.39
C GLY A 35 2.69 -12.29 8.36
N PHE A 36 2.55 -12.02 7.07
CA PHE A 36 2.75 -13.02 6.04
C PHE A 36 4.23 -13.21 5.69
N SER A 37 4.65 -14.47 5.67
CA SER A 37 6.02 -14.83 5.28
C SER A 37 6.22 -14.94 3.77
N ARG A 38 5.13 -15.07 3.00
CA ARG A 38 5.14 -15.19 1.53
C ARG A 38 3.96 -14.43 0.94
N VAL A 39 4.15 -13.94 -0.28
CA VAL A 39 3.10 -13.26 -1.06
C VAL A 39 2.67 -14.19 -2.18
N THR A 40 1.42 -14.66 -2.14
CA THR A 40 0.80 -15.42 -3.24
C THR A 40 0.26 -14.46 -4.30
N ASP A 41 0.01 -14.95 -5.51
CA ASP A 41 -0.59 -14.14 -6.59
C ASP A 41 -1.96 -13.56 -6.19
N GLU A 42 -2.78 -14.36 -5.50
CA GLU A 42 -4.07 -13.90 -4.98
C GLU A 42 -3.91 -12.76 -3.97
N MET A 43 -2.90 -12.83 -3.09
CA MET A 43 -2.59 -11.73 -2.17
C MET A 43 -2.07 -10.50 -2.91
N ARG A 44 -1.24 -10.67 -3.96
CA ARG A 44 -0.79 -9.53 -4.77
C ARG A 44 -1.97 -8.79 -5.38
N GLN A 45 -2.91 -9.53 -5.94
CA GLN A 45 -4.11 -8.95 -6.54
C GLN A 45 -4.92 -8.17 -5.51
N GLN A 46 -5.21 -8.77 -4.35
CA GLN A 46 -5.95 -8.10 -3.27
C GLN A 46 -5.24 -6.85 -2.74
N LEU A 47 -3.92 -6.91 -2.54
CA LEU A 47 -3.12 -5.79 -2.05
C LEU A 47 -3.02 -4.67 -3.10
N SER A 48 -2.84 -5.01 -4.37
CA SER A 48 -2.84 -4.04 -5.48
C SER A 48 -4.20 -3.36 -5.61
N GLU A 49 -5.30 -4.10 -5.53
CA GLU A 49 -6.64 -3.51 -5.50
C GLU A 49 -6.85 -2.57 -4.30
N ALA A 50 -6.35 -2.93 -3.12
CA ALA A 50 -6.44 -2.08 -1.93
C ALA A 50 -5.60 -0.79 -2.10
N VAL A 51 -4.39 -0.88 -2.66
CA VAL A 51 -3.56 0.28 -3.01
C VAL A 51 -4.31 1.18 -4.01
N GLY A 52 -4.86 0.60 -5.08
CA GLY A 52 -5.69 1.31 -6.05
C GLY A 52 -6.89 2.04 -5.42
N LYS A 53 -7.55 1.42 -4.44
CA LYS A 53 -8.65 2.06 -3.68
C LYS A 53 -8.16 3.22 -2.83
N THR A 54 -6.98 3.11 -2.18
CA THR A 54 -6.42 4.23 -1.41
C THR A 54 -6.02 5.42 -2.28
N ILE A 55 -5.58 5.17 -3.52
CA ILE A 55 -5.29 6.25 -4.49
C ILE A 55 -6.59 6.93 -4.93
N GLN A 56 -7.63 6.15 -5.26
CA GLN A 56 -8.95 6.69 -5.60
C GLN A 56 -9.56 7.51 -4.47
N ALA A 57 -9.35 7.10 -3.22
CA ALA A 57 -9.75 7.82 -2.02
C ALA A 57 -8.89 9.05 -1.71
N ARG A 58 -7.87 9.37 -2.53
CA ARG A 58 -6.88 10.43 -2.33
C ARG A 58 -6.12 10.33 -1.00
N ILE A 59 -5.94 9.12 -0.49
CA ILE A 59 -5.09 8.84 0.68
C ILE A 59 -3.63 8.69 0.23
N LEU A 60 -3.42 8.09 -0.94
CA LEU A 60 -2.14 7.99 -1.62
C LEU A 60 -2.18 8.71 -2.97
N THR A 61 -1.02 9.05 -3.49
CA THR A 61 -0.83 9.59 -4.84
C THR A 61 0.38 8.95 -5.51
N PHE A 62 0.44 9.05 -6.83
CA PHE A 62 1.66 8.76 -7.59
C PHE A 62 2.45 10.03 -7.86
N GLU A 63 3.77 9.92 -7.76
CA GLU A 63 4.72 10.89 -8.30
C GLU A 63 5.64 10.15 -9.29
N GLY A 64 5.31 10.25 -10.57
CA GLY A 64 5.89 9.38 -11.60
C GLY A 64 5.49 7.92 -11.35
N VAL A 65 6.45 7.08 -10.99
CA VAL A 65 6.27 5.65 -10.69
C VAL A 65 6.21 5.34 -9.19
N ASN A 66 6.43 6.35 -8.34
CA ASN A 66 6.52 6.18 -6.90
C ASN A 66 5.19 6.49 -6.21
N LEU A 67 4.82 5.68 -5.22
CA LEU A 67 3.75 5.93 -4.29
C LEU A 67 4.20 6.91 -3.21
N LYS A 68 3.33 7.88 -2.90
CA LYS A 68 3.48 8.81 -1.79
C LYS A 68 2.16 8.96 -1.05
N GLN A 69 2.24 9.28 0.25
CA GLN A 69 1.05 9.74 0.96
C GLN A 69 0.58 11.06 0.34
N ALA A 70 -0.73 11.18 0.11
CA ALA A 70 -1.30 12.46 -0.26
C ALA A 70 -1.03 13.43 0.90
N GLY A 71 -0.30 14.52 0.63
CA GLY A 71 -0.07 15.54 1.64
C GLY A 71 -1.40 16.10 2.18
N PRO A 72 -1.45 16.64 3.41
CA PRO A 72 -2.61 17.39 3.86
C PRO A 72 -2.85 18.49 2.82
N GLY A 73 -4.04 18.47 2.21
CA GLY A 73 -4.41 19.45 1.18
C GLY A 73 -4.13 20.86 1.67
N ILE A 74 -3.44 21.64 0.85
CA ILE A 74 -3.39 23.09 0.96
C ILE A 74 -4.78 23.65 0.65
#